data_AF-A0A934NWU5-F1
#
_entry.id   AF-A0A934NWU5-F1
#
_cell.length_a   1.000
_cell.length_b   1.000
_cell.length_c   1.000
_cell.angle_alpha   90.00
_cell.angle_beta   90.00
_cell.angle_gamma   90.00
#
_symmetry.space_group_name_H-M   'P 1'
#
loop_
_entity.id
_entity.type
_entity.pdbx_description
1 polymer ?
#
loop_
_entity_poly.entity_id
_entity_poly.type
_entity_poly.pdbx_seq_one_letter_code
_entity_poly.pdbx_strand_id
1 'polypeptide(L)'
;MQSDLLERGYTLDRIGTADLSWWDVKCIIKHLPKTSALRQLRFPDDGWNLQAHLLAIVIDLLAGANWQRGGDKHASRPKPMPRPGVGEGRTASTKSVAQRIPLDQIKQRIASRQLALTAAL
;
A
#
# COMPACT_ATOMS: atom_id res chain seq x y z
N MET A 1 3.97 6.69 26.06
CA MET A 1 4.50 5.92 27.19
C MET A 1 4.00 6.47 28.51
N GLN A 2 4.34 7.71 28.88
CA GLN A 2 3.86 8.30 30.15
C GLN A 2 2.32 8.27 30.26
N SER A 3 1.62 8.64 29.18
CA SER A 3 0.16 8.54 29.09
C SER A 3 -0.37 7.14 29.43
N ASP A 4 0.26 6.09 28.87
CA ASP A 4 -0.19 4.70 29.01
C ASP A 4 0.02 4.15 30.42
N LEU A 5 1.00 4.69 31.15
CA LEU A 5 1.24 4.40 32.56
C LEU A 5 0.25 5.16 33.46
N LEU A 6 -0.02 6.43 33.15
CA LEU A 6 -0.98 7.25 33.88
C LEU A 6 -2.39 6.67 33.81
N GLU A 7 -2.81 6.15 32.65
CA GLU A 7 -4.08 5.40 32.49
C GLU A 7 -4.17 4.17 33.42
N ARG A 8 -3.04 3.62 33.83
CA ARG A 8 -2.93 2.48 34.75
C ARG A 8 -2.68 2.89 36.20
N GLY A 9 -2.65 4.19 36.49
CA GLY A 9 -2.38 4.73 37.81
C GLY A 9 -0.90 4.78 38.20
N TYR A 10 0.02 4.56 37.26
CA TYR A 10 1.47 4.63 37.50
C TYR A 10 2.08 5.90 36.92
N THR A 11 3.10 6.42 37.59
CA THR A 11 3.96 7.49 37.06
C THR A 11 5.30 6.92 36.60
N LEU A 12 6.04 7.68 35.78
CA LEU A 12 7.36 7.25 35.30
C LEU A 12 8.37 7.05 36.44
N ASP A 13 8.28 7.85 37.50
CA ASP A 13 9.19 7.82 38.64
C ASP A 13 9.12 6.50 39.44
N ARG A 14 8.03 5.74 39.27
CA ARG A 14 7.84 4.43 39.92
C ARG A 14 8.61 3.30 39.24
N ILE A 15 9.12 3.49 38.02
CA ILE A 15 9.77 2.43 37.26
C ILE A 15 11.03 1.93 37.99
N GLY A 16 11.15 0.61 38.16
CA GLY A 16 12.30 -0.01 38.82
C GLY A 16 12.20 -0.09 40.34
N THR A 17 11.08 0.32 40.93
CA THR A 17 10.76 0.09 42.34
C THR A 17 10.05 -1.25 42.55
N ALA A 18 9.86 -1.66 43.82
CA ALA A 18 9.15 -2.90 44.16
C ALA A 18 7.68 -2.90 43.67
N ASP A 19 7.06 -1.73 43.54
CA ASP A 19 5.67 -1.58 43.08
C ASP A 19 5.53 -1.69 41.55
N LEU A 20 6.61 -1.42 40.81
CA LEU A 20 6.63 -1.45 39.34
C LEU A 20 8.00 -1.89 38.84
N SER A 21 8.20 -3.21 38.78
CA SER A 21 9.47 -3.79 38.34
C SER A 21 9.69 -3.60 36.84
N TRP A 22 10.95 -3.74 36.39
CA TRP A 22 11.26 -3.76 34.96
C TRP A 22 10.55 -4.88 34.20
N TRP A 23 10.22 -5.98 34.89
CA TRP A 23 9.46 -7.07 34.30
C TRP A 23 8.01 -6.67 34.05
N ASP A 24 7.40 -5.95 34.99
CA ASP A 24 6.02 -5.44 34.85
C ASP A 24 5.93 -4.42 33.72
N VAL A 25 6.89 -3.50 33.62
CA VAL A 25 6.98 -2.54 32.51
C VAL A 25 7.09 -3.28 31.18
N LYS A 26 7.90 -4.33 31.09
CA LYS A 26 8.02 -5.16 29.88
C LYS A 26 6.70 -5.84 29.53
N CYS A 27 5.99 -6.40 30.52
CA CYS A 27 4.67 -7.00 30.33
C CYS A 27 3.66 -5.96 29.83
N ILE A 28 3.64 -4.76 30.42
CA ILE A 28 2.78 -3.65 29.98
C ILE A 28 3.06 -3.33 28.52
N ILE A 29 4.32 -3.05 28.16
CA ILE A 29 4.72 -2.71 26.77
C ILE A 29 4.32 -3.81 25.78
N LYS A 30 4.47 -5.09 26.14
CA LYS A 30 4.15 -6.23 25.28
C LYS A 30 2.64 -6.40 25.06
N HIS A 31 1.81 -6.05 26.05
CA HIS A 31 0.37 -6.26 26.04
C HIS A 31 -0.44 -4.95 25.99
N LEU A 32 0.13 -3.91 25.37
CA LEU A 32 -0.51 -2.62 25.23
C LEU A 32 -1.82 -2.71 24.43
N PRO A 33 -2.92 -2.10 24.92
CA PRO A 33 -4.21 -2.09 24.24
C PRO A 33 -4.15 -1.25 22.96
N LYS A 34 -5.08 -1.48 22.02
CA LYS A 34 -5.18 -0.70 20.77
C LYS A 34 -5.40 0.80 20.99
N THR A 35 -5.99 1.18 22.11
CA THR A 35 -6.22 2.58 22.50
C THR A 35 -4.96 3.28 22.99
N SER A 36 -3.89 2.55 23.29
CA SER A 36 -2.65 3.11 23.81
C SER A 36 -2.02 4.09 22.80
N ALA A 37 -1.62 5.25 23.30
CA ALA A 37 -0.92 6.26 22.51
C ALA A 37 0.43 5.73 21.99
N LEU A 38 1.18 4.98 22.82
CA LEU A 38 2.45 4.39 22.37
C LEU A 38 2.23 3.32 21.29
N ARG A 39 1.14 2.56 21.38
CA ARG A 39 0.81 1.57 20.35
C ARG A 39 0.42 2.25 19.04
N GLN A 40 -0.43 3.28 19.08
CA GLN A 40 -0.84 4.04 17.90
C GLN A 40 0.35 4.72 17.22
N LEU A 41 1.30 5.25 17.99
CA LEU A 41 2.51 5.85 17.44
C LEU A 41 3.39 4.81 16.72
N ARG A 42 3.52 3.61 17.28
CA ARG A 42 4.37 2.55 16.71
C ARG A 42 3.72 1.82 15.54
N PHE A 43 2.40 1.71 15.56
CA PHE A 43 1.60 1.01 14.56
C PHE A 43 0.48 1.95 14.08
N PRO A 44 0.80 2.99 13.29
CA PRO A 44 -0.20 3.93 12.79
C PRO A 44 -1.27 3.24 11.93
N ASP A 45 -0.91 2.10 11.34
CA ASP A 45 -1.80 1.30 10.49
C ASP A 45 -2.74 0.38 11.29
N ASP A 46 -2.64 0.29 12.62
CA ASP A 46 -3.53 -0.57 13.44
C ASP A 46 -5.02 -0.19 13.32
N GLY A 47 -5.32 1.04 12.88
CA GLY A 47 -6.68 1.49 12.55
C GLY A 47 -7.27 0.79 11.31
N TRP A 48 -6.41 0.28 10.42
CA TRP A 48 -6.81 -0.47 9.24
C TRP A 48 -7.13 -1.92 9.59
N ASN A 49 -8.30 -2.12 10.19
CA ASN A 49 -8.83 -3.46 10.42
C ASN A 49 -9.36 -4.09 9.11
N LEU A 50 -9.75 -5.36 9.17
CA LEU A 50 -10.30 -6.07 8.00
C LEU A 50 -11.53 -5.37 7.41
N GLN A 51 -12.41 -4.83 8.26
CA GLN A 51 -13.62 -4.14 7.82
C GLN A 51 -13.27 -2.85 7.06
N ALA A 52 -12.28 -2.09 7.50
CA ALA A 52 -11.78 -0.90 6.82
C ALA A 52 -11.22 -1.24 5.43
N HIS A 53 -10.48 -2.35 5.31
CA HIS A 53 -10.01 -2.84 4.01
C HIS A 53 -11.16 -3.23 3.08
N LEU A 54 -12.14 -3.98 3.60
CA LEU A 54 -13.31 -4.39 2.81
C LEU A 54 -14.15 -3.19 2.38
N LEU A 55 -14.34 -2.21 3.26
CA LEU A 55 -15.06 -0.99 2.94
C LEU A 55 -14.32 -0.15 1.90
N ALA A 56 -12.99 -0.04 1.99
CA ALA A 56 -12.18 0.61 0.97
C ALA A 56 -12.34 -0.07 -0.40
N ILE A 57 -12.39 -1.41 -0.46
CA ILE A 57 -12.66 -2.15 -1.70
C ILE A 57 -14.05 -1.80 -2.25
N VAL A 58 -15.07 -1.75 -1.40
CA VAL A 58 -16.43 -1.36 -1.81
C VAL A 58 -16.43 0.06 -2.40
N ILE A 59 -15.74 1.01 -1.76
CA ILE A 59 -15.63 2.39 -2.25
C ILE A 59 -14.94 2.44 -3.61
N ASP A 60 -13.83 1.71 -3.79
CA ASP A 60 -13.10 1.65 -5.07
C ASP A 60 -13.99 1.10 -6.21
N LEU A 61 -14.77 0.06 -5.92
CA LEU A 61 -15.71 -0.55 -6.88
C LEU A 61 -16.85 0.40 -7.24
N LEU A 62 -17.42 1.09 -6.23
CA LEU A 62 -18.49 2.07 -6.44
C LEU A 62 -18.01 3.26 -7.26
N ALA A 63 -16.82 3.78 -6.98
CA ALA A 63 -16.22 4.85 -7.77
C ALA A 63 -16.03 4.42 -9.23
N GLY A 64 -15.53 3.21 -9.47
CA GLY A 64 -15.40 2.63 -10.81
C GLY A 64 -16.74 2.47 -11.53
N ALA A 65 -17.76 1.96 -10.84
CA ALA A 65 -19.09 1.78 -11.40
C ALA A 65 -19.78 3.12 -11.73
N ASN A 66 -19.59 4.14 -10.89
CA ASN A 66 -20.09 5.49 -11.14
C ASN A 66 -19.41 6.13 -12.35
N TRP A 67 -18.08 5.98 -12.46
CA TRP A 67 -17.34 6.44 -13.63
C TRP A 67 -17.83 5.77 -14.92
N GLN A 68 -18.06 4.45 -14.90
CA GLN A 68 -18.62 3.73 -16.05
C GLN A 68 -20.00 4.25 -16.47
N ARG A 69 -20.86 4.59 -15.51
CA ARG A 69 -22.20 5.14 -15.78
C ARG A 69 -22.19 6.62 -16.20
N GLY A 70 -21.14 7.36 -15.86
CA GLY A 70 -21.03 8.80 -16.16
C GLY A 70 -20.97 9.12 -17.66
N GLY A 71 -20.59 8.15 -18.51
CA GLY A 71 -20.65 8.29 -19.97
C GLY A 71 -19.65 9.27 -20.60
N ASP A 72 -18.83 9.95 -19.80
CA ASP A 72 -17.80 10.86 -20.27
C ASP A 72 -16.53 10.10 -20.70
N LYS A 73 -16.27 10.10 -22.00
CA LYS A 73 -15.10 9.47 -22.64
C LYS A 73 -13.77 10.14 -22.27
N HIS A 74 -13.79 11.37 -21.77
CA HIS A 74 -12.60 12.12 -21.37
C HIS A 74 -12.34 12.06 -19.86
N ALA A 75 -13.29 11.55 -19.08
CA ALA A 75 -13.12 11.40 -17.64
C ALA A 75 -12.05 10.36 -17.31
N SER A 76 -11.09 10.73 -16.47
CA SER A 76 -10.06 9.80 -15.99
C SER A 76 -10.65 8.77 -15.03
N ARG A 77 -10.20 7.51 -15.15
CA ARG A 77 -10.60 6.44 -14.22
C ARG A 77 -10.19 6.83 -12.78
N PRO A 78 -11.08 6.67 -11.78
CA PRO A 78 -10.75 6.99 -10.40
C PRO A 78 -9.61 6.10 -9.89
N LYS A 79 -8.71 6.72 -9.11
CA LYS A 79 -7.63 6.02 -8.42
C LYS A 79 -8.19 5.32 -7.18
N PRO A 80 -7.75 4.10 -6.86
CA PRO A 80 -8.09 3.44 -5.60
C PRO A 80 -7.71 4.27 -4.38
N MET A 81 -8.48 4.15 -3.31
CA MET A 81 -8.18 4.77 -2.02
C MET A 81 -6.81 4.27 -1.51
N PRO A 82 -5.92 5.16 -1.05
CA PRO A 82 -4.65 4.74 -0.46
C PRO A 82 -4.91 3.96 0.83
N ARG A 83 -4.29 2.79 0.96
CA ARG A 83 -4.41 1.93 2.15
C ARG A 83 -3.08 1.26 2.49
N PRO A 84 -2.75 1.08 3.78
CA PRO A 84 -1.53 0.40 4.20
C PRO A 84 -1.42 -1.00 3.62
N GLY A 85 -0.18 -1.44 3.36
CA GLY A 85 0.10 -2.78 2.81
C GLY A 85 -0.25 -2.97 1.34
N VAL A 86 -1.08 -2.10 0.74
CA VAL A 86 -1.31 -2.05 -0.71
C VAL A 86 -0.57 -0.83 -1.25
N GLY A 87 0.65 -1.05 -1.73
CA GLY A 87 1.43 0.00 -2.39
C GLY A 87 0.62 0.69 -3.49
N GLU A 88 0.94 1.96 -3.77
CA GLU A 88 0.27 2.76 -4.81
C GLU A 88 0.09 1.91 -6.06
N GLY A 89 -1.16 1.51 -6.32
CA GLY A 89 -1.46 0.45 -7.26
C GLY A 89 -0.78 0.74 -8.58
N ARG A 90 0.08 -0.18 -9.04
CA ARG A 90 0.99 -0.02 -10.20
C ARG A 90 0.45 1.03 -11.16
N THR A 91 0.85 2.29 -10.98
CA THR A 91 0.69 3.27 -12.04
C THR A 91 1.48 2.65 -13.17
N ALA A 92 0.81 2.22 -14.24
CA ALA A 92 1.46 1.61 -15.39
C ALA A 92 2.69 2.48 -15.67
N SER A 93 3.86 1.95 -15.36
CA SER A 93 5.07 2.74 -15.35
C SER A 93 5.21 3.22 -16.78
N THR A 94 5.16 4.53 -16.98
CA THR A 94 5.50 5.18 -18.25
C THR A 94 6.95 4.87 -18.67
N LYS A 95 7.71 4.17 -17.83
CA LYS A 95 8.97 3.50 -18.12
C LYS A 95 8.78 2.26 -19.02
N SER A 96 8.34 2.46 -20.27
CA SER A 96 8.69 1.58 -21.40
C SER A 96 8.40 2.18 -22.79
N VAL A 97 8.18 3.49 -22.91
CA VAL A 97 8.09 4.12 -24.26
C VAL A 97 9.39 3.90 -25.05
N ALA A 98 10.53 3.86 -24.35
CA ALA A 98 11.85 3.62 -24.94
C ALA A 98 12.05 2.22 -25.58
N GLN A 99 11.15 1.26 -25.32
CA GLN A 99 11.25 -0.13 -25.83
C GLN A 99 10.18 -0.50 -26.86
N ARG A 100 9.43 0.48 -27.38
CA ARG A 100 8.44 0.23 -28.43
C ARG A 100 9.11 0.28 -29.80
N ILE A 101 9.41 -0.88 -30.38
CA ILE A 101 9.86 -0.98 -31.77
C ILE A 101 8.64 -0.74 -32.68
N PRO A 102 8.69 0.23 -33.62
CA PRO A 102 7.62 0.45 -34.59
C PRO A 102 7.40 -0.78 -35.46
N LEU A 103 6.13 -1.07 -35.80
CA LEU A 103 5.73 -2.26 -36.57
C LEU A 103 6.44 -2.35 -37.93
N ASP A 104 6.78 -1.21 -38.52
CA ASP A 104 7.51 -1.11 -39.78
C ASP A 104 8.93 -1.70 -39.68
N GLN A 105 9.66 -1.41 -38.60
CA GLN A 105 11.01 -1.97 -38.38
C GLN A 105 10.98 -3.49 -38.20
N ILE A 106 9.90 -4.03 -37.64
CA ILE A 106 9.70 -5.48 -37.53
C ILE A 106 9.52 -6.10 -38.92
N LYS A 107 8.68 -5.49 -39.77
CA LYS A 107 8.47 -5.94 -41.16
C LYS A 107 9.77 -5.91 -41.96
N GLN A 108 10.54 -4.83 -41.83
CA GLN A 108 11.83 -4.66 -42.51
C GLN A 108 12.86 -5.72 -42.07
N ARG A 109 12.92 -6.08 -40.78
CA ARG A 109 13.80 -7.17 -40.29
C ARG A 109 13.39 -8.56 -40.77
N ILE A 110 12.10 -8.80 -40.95
CA ILE A 110 11.60 -10.08 -41.49
C ILE A 110 11.96 -10.18 -42.98
N ALA A 111 11.69 -9.13 -43.74
CA ALA A 111 12.00 -9.07 -45.17
C ALA A 111 13.50 -9.24 -45.45
N SER A 112 14.36 -8.58 -44.68
CA SER A 112 15.83 -8.71 -44.84
C SER A 112 16.35 -10.10 -44.50
N ARG A 113 15.76 -10.79 -43.51
CA ARG A 113 16.08 -12.19 -43.20
C ARG A 113 15.65 -13.16 -44.30
N GLN A 114 14.47 -12.94 -44.88
CA GLN A 114 13.99 -13.76 -45.99
C GLN A 114 14.89 -13.63 -47.21
N LEU A 115 15.27 -12.39 -47.57
CA LEU A 115 16.22 -12.14 -48.65
C LEU A 115 17.58 -12.80 -48.41
N ALA A 116 18.11 -12.72 -47.18
CA ALA A 116 19.37 -13.35 -46.82
C ALA A 116 19.30 -14.89 -46.90
N LEU A 117 18.17 -15.49 -46.55
CA LEU A 117 17.96 -16.94 -46.66
C LEU A 117 17.81 -17.39 -48.12
N THR A 118 17.12 -16.61 -48.95
CA THR A 118 16.98 -16.92 -50.39
C THR A 118 18.27 -16.72 -51.16
N ALA A 119 19.16 -15.82 -50.72
CA ALA A 119 20.45 -15.59 -51.36
C ALA A 119 21.55 -16.58 -50.94
N ALA A 120 21.29 -17.41 -49.92
CA ALA A 120 22.21 -18.43 -49.41
C ALA A 120 21.91 -19.84 -49.97
N LEU A 121 20.94 -19.96 -50.88
CA LEU A 121 20.61 -21.15 -51.69
C LEU A 121 21.11 -20.94 -53.12
#